data_AF-A0A445BNP1-F1
#
_entry.id   AF-A0A445BNP1-F1
#
_cell.length_a   1.000
_cell.length_b   1.000
_cell.length_c   1.000
_cell.angle_alpha   90.00
_cell.angle_beta   90.00
_cell.angle_gamma   90.00
#
_symmetry.space_group_name_H-M   'P 1'
#
loop_
_entity.id
_entity.type
_entity.pdbx_description
1 polymer ?
#
loop_
_entity_poly.entity_id
_entity_poly.type
_entity_poly.pdbx_seq_one_letter_code
_entity_poly.pdbx_strand_id
1 'polypeptide(L)'
;MHIILLYTRHGSLKIKPKKIEDALGLNASGDLFPKKVIFKEFSEENKEIFRRFQEKTLKNLTDQMMGIGVDNNQDRIMFKRIFIIYIQMAFLLPTTINKVSPVHLASIFRMDNITECKWGSHVLNFIIKGITNYRLKKKKMIDGCLYALMIVYFHLTKHTDKKGEAISGLS
;
A
#
# COMPACT_ATOMS: atom_id res chain seq x y z
N MET A 1 15.70 -5.86 5.52
CA MET A 1 15.01 -4.56 5.40
C MET A 1 15.46 -3.91 4.09
N HIS A 2 14.57 -3.75 3.12
CA HIS A 2 14.95 -3.15 1.83
C HIS A 2 14.90 -1.62 1.93
N ILE A 3 15.92 -0.97 1.40
CA ILE A 3 16.08 0.49 1.32
C ILE A 3 16.21 0.80 -0.16
N ILE A 4 15.63 1.91 -0.62
CA ILE A 4 15.89 2.43 -1.97
C ILE A 4 16.60 3.77 -1.90
N LEU A 5 17.57 3.94 -2.79
CA LEU A 5 18.22 5.20 -3.11
C LEU A 5 17.65 5.69 -4.44
N LEU A 6 16.93 6.81 -4.39
CA LEU A 6 16.47 7.54 -5.57
C LEU A 6 17.43 8.67 -5.86
N TYR A 7 17.99 8.70 -7.06
CA TYR A 7 18.80 9.81 -7.52
C TYR A 7 17.90 10.82 -8.22
N THR A 8 17.96 12.06 -7.77
CA THR A 8 17.21 13.20 -8.30
C THR A 8 18.18 14.31 -8.68
N ARG A 9 17.72 15.32 -9.41
CA ARG A 9 18.54 16.53 -9.68
C ARG A 9 18.98 17.27 -8.41
N HIS A 10 18.31 17.02 -7.28
CA HIS A 10 18.59 17.62 -5.97
C HIS A 10 19.40 16.69 -5.05
N GLY A 11 19.97 15.60 -5.57
CA GLY A 11 20.73 14.62 -4.80
C GLY A 11 19.99 13.31 -4.58
N SER A 12 20.50 12.48 -3.65
CA SER A 12 19.97 11.14 -3.38
C SER A 12 18.98 11.11 -2.22
N LEU A 13 17.83 10.49 -2.41
CA LEU A 13 16.81 10.27 -1.38
C LEU A 13 16.86 8.82 -0.93
N LYS A 14 17.13 8.60 0.36
CA LYS A 14 17.15 7.29 1.00
C LYS A 14 15.79 6.99 1.63
N ILE A 15 14.98 6.14 0.99
CA ILE A 15 13.65 5.77 1.47
C ILE A 15 13.74 4.46 2.26
N LYS A 16 13.27 4.51 3.51
CA LYS A 16 13.11 3.38 4.45
C LYS A 16 11.63 3.22 4.80
N PRO A 17 11.18 2.07 5.36
CA PRO A 17 9.79 1.90 5.78
C PRO A 17 9.25 3.02 6.68
N LYS A 18 10.06 3.53 7.61
CA LYS A 18 9.67 4.67 8.47
C LYS A 18 9.33 5.94 7.67
N LYS A 19 9.98 6.18 6.53
CA LYS A 19 9.63 7.31 5.65
C LYS A 19 8.31 7.14 4.93
N ILE A 20 7.89 5.90 4.68
CA ILE A 20 6.55 5.61 4.18
C ILE A 20 5.52 5.89 5.27
N GLU A 21 5.81 5.50 6.51
CA GLU A 21 4.97 5.82 7.67
C GLU A 21 4.83 7.33 7.88
N ASP A 22 5.95 8.06 7.93
CA ASP A 22 5.95 9.52 8.11
C ASP A 22 5.15 10.24 7.00
N ALA A 23 5.20 9.74 5.76
CA ALA A 23 4.57 10.38 4.60
C ALA A 23 3.11 9.99 4.37
N LEU A 24 2.73 8.73 4.66
CA LEU A 24 1.41 8.17 4.34
C LEU A 24 0.58 7.81 5.59
N GLY A 25 1.13 7.92 6.79
CA GLY A 25 0.48 7.46 8.02
C GLY A 25 0.37 5.93 8.14
N LEU A 26 1.20 5.18 7.40
CA LEU A 26 1.13 3.72 7.30
C LEU A 26 2.17 3.06 8.20
N ASN A 27 1.75 2.30 9.20
CA ASN A 27 2.63 1.70 10.20
C ASN A 27 3.83 0.94 9.57
N ALA A 28 5.06 1.24 10.00
CA ALA A 28 6.27 0.51 9.59
C ALA A 28 6.64 -0.64 10.54
N SER A 29 5.95 -0.75 11.68
CA SER A 29 6.17 -1.76 12.72
C SER A 29 5.06 -2.83 12.74
N GLY A 30 5.15 -3.82 13.64
CA GLY A 30 4.19 -4.93 13.77
C GLY A 30 4.46 -6.14 12.88
N ASP A 31 3.41 -6.86 12.50
CA ASP A 31 3.53 -8.11 11.75
C ASP A 31 3.67 -7.93 10.25
N LEU A 32 4.30 -8.90 9.59
CA LEU A 32 4.35 -8.96 8.14
C LEU A 32 2.99 -9.42 7.58
N PHE A 33 2.64 -8.91 6.40
CA PHE A 33 1.55 -9.50 5.63
C PHE A 33 1.86 -10.96 5.26
N PRO A 34 0.85 -11.85 5.28
CA PRO A 34 1.00 -13.20 4.76
C PRO A 34 1.53 -13.15 3.34
N LYS A 35 2.65 -13.86 3.08
CA LYS A 35 3.22 -13.94 1.72
C LYS A 35 2.34 -14.74 0.77
N LYS A 36 1.53 -15.64 1.32
CA LYS A 36 0.64 -16.54 0.58
C LYS A 36 -0.68 -16.65 1.31
N VAL A 37 -1.76 -16.59 0.54
CA VAL A 37 -3.10 -16.93 1.00
C VAL A 37 -3.31 -18.42 0.68
N ILE A 38 -3.48 -19.26 1.71
CA ILE A 38 -3.69 -20.70 1.53
C ILE A 38 -5.20 -20.98 1.59
N PHE A 39 -5.84 -21.03 0.42
CA PHE A 39 -7.29 -21.22 0.29
C PHE A 39 -7.80 -22.49 0.99
N LYS A 40 -6.99 -23.56 1.03
CA LYS A 40 -7.36 -24.83 1.67
C LYS A 40 -7.54 -24.70 3.19
N GLU A 41 -6.88 -23.74 3.81
CA GLU A 41 -6.91 -23.50 5.27
C GLU A 41 -8.00 -22.50 5.67
N PHE A 42 -8.80 -22.01 4.71
CA PHE A 42 -9.85 -21.05 4.99
C PHE A 42 -11.07 -21.70 5.66
N SER A 43 -11.62 -20.98 6.64
CA SER A 43 -13.00 -21.20 7.08
C SER A 43 -13.98 -20.97 5.92
N GLU A 44 -15.19 -21.53 6.01
CA GLU A 44 -16.23 -21.30 4.99
C GLU A 44 -16.55 -19.81 4.82
N GLU A 45 -16.54 -19.03 5.90
CA GLU A 45 -16.70 -17.57 5.82
C GLU A 45 -15.59 -16.92 4.99
N ASN A 46 -14.32 -17.29 5.21
CA ASN A 46 -13.19 -16.76 4.45
C ASN A 46 -13.21 -17.20 2.98
N LYS A 47 -13.71 -18.40 2.67
CA LYS A 47 -13.93 -18.85 1.29
C LYS A 47 -14.99 -18.01 0.60
N GLU A 48 -16.08 -17.66 1.29
CA GLU A 48 -17.12 -16.81 0.72
C GLU A 48 -16.60 -15.40 0.44
N ILE A 49 -15.85 -14.82 1.38
CA ILE A 49 -15.19 -13.52 1.19
C ILE A 49 -14.23 -13.57 0.00
N PHE A 50 -13.41 -14.62 -0.10
CA PHE A 50 -12.50 -14.80 -1.22
C PHE A 50 -13.26 -14.84 -2.56
N ARG A 51 -14.30 -15.67 -2.67
CA ARG A 51 -15.12 -15.81 -3.87
C ARG A 51 -15.79 -14.49 -4.26
N ARG A 52 -16.29 -13.73 -3.28
CA ARG A 52 -16.95 -12.45 -3.51
C ARG A 52 -16.03 -11.40 -4.14
N PHE A 53 -14.76 -11.36 -3.74
CA PHE A 53 -13.80 -10.37 -4.22
C PHE A 53 -12.98 -10.84 -5.42
N GLN A 54 -12.91 -12.14 -5.66
CA GLN A 54 -12.24 -12.67 -6.84
C GLN A 54 -12.82 -12.02 -8.10
N GLU A 55 -11.93 -11.63 -9.01
CA GLU A 55 -12.25 -11.02 -10.31
C GLU A 55 -12.96 -9.66 -10.30
N LYS A 56 -13.23 -9.08 -9.13
CA LYS A 56 -13.82 -7.74 -9.06
C LYS A 56 -12.84 -6.71 -9.62
N THR A 57 -13.36 -5.74 -10.35
CA THR A 57 -12.58 -4.59 -10.83
C THR A 57 -12.67 -3.42 -9.86
N LEU A 58 -11.84 -2.39 -10.05
CA LEU A 58 -11.93 -1.15 -9.27
C LEU A 58 -13.34 -0.53 -9.37
N LYS A 59 -13.96 -0.55 -10.55
CA LYS A 59 -15.36 -0.11 -10.74
C LYS A 59 -16.32 -0.91 -9.87
N ASN A 60 -16.22 -2.25 -9.88
CA ASN A 60 -17.08 -3.08 -9.03
C ASN A 60 -16.89 -2.83 -7.54
N LEU A 61 -15.68 -2.43 -7.11
CA LEU A 61 -15.42 -2.06 -5.72
C LEU A 61 -16.01 -0.69 -5.40
N THR A 62 -15.90 0.29 -6.29
CA THR A 62 -16.55 1.59 -6.15
C THR A 62 -18.06 1.43 -6.00
N ASP A 63 -18.71 0.71 -6.91
CA ASP A 63 -20.16 0.51 -6.89
C ASP A 63 -20.62 -0.14 -5.57
N GLN A 64 -19.89 -1.17 -5.10
CA GLN A 64 -20.17 -1.81 -3.82
C GLN A 64 -19.89 -0.91 -2.61
N MET A 65 -18.83 -0.11 -2.65
CA MET A 65 -18.51 0.83 -1.57
C MET A 65 -19.56 1.92 -1.42
N MET A 66 -20.12 2.38 -2.54
CA MET A 66 -21.17 3.42 -2.53
C MET A 66 -22.54 2.86 -2.14
N GLY A 67 -22.81 1.58 -2.43
CA GLY A 67 -24.09 0.93 -2.14
C GLY A 67 -24.19 0.27 -0.76
N ILE A 68 -23.08 0.12 -0.03
CA ILE A 68 -23.09 -0.55 1.27
C ILE A 68 -23.46 0.43 2.40
N GLY A 69 -24.40 0.03 3.25
CA GLY A 69 -24.73 0.74 4.48
C GLY A 69 -23.60 0.64 5.51
N VAL A 70 -23.68 1.42 6.59
CA VAL A 70 -22.72 1.35 7.71
C VAL A 70 -23.44 1.29 9.06
N ASP A 71 -24.66 0.77 9.02
CA ASP A 71 -25.65 0.84 10.09
C ASP A 71 -25.46 -0.34 11.06
N ASN A 72 -24.98 -1.49 10.54
CA ASN A 72 -24.68 -2.68 11.33
C ASN A 72 -23.19 -3.09 11.26
N ASN A 73 -22.77 -3.97 12.18
CA ASN A 73 -21.37 -4.36 12.32
C ASN A 73 -20.82 -5.17 11.13
N GLN A 74 -21.64 -6.04 10.52
CA GLN A 74 -21.20 -6.86 9.39
C GLN A 74 -20.90 -5.99 8.17
N ASP A 75 -21.79 -5.05 7.86
CA ASP A 75 -21.61 -4.12 6.75
C ASP A 75 -20.44 -3.16 6.99
N ARG A 76 -20.23 -2.70 8.23
CA ARG A 76 -19.02 -1.92 8.59
C ARG A 76 -17.73 -2.70 8.33
N ILE A 77 -17.67 -3.98 8.71
CA ILE A 77 -16.50 -4.83 8.44
C ILE A 77 -16.31 -4.98 6.94
N MET A 78 -17.39 -5.19 6.20
CA MET A 78 -17.34 -5.39 4.76
C MET A 78 -16.94 -4.11 4.01
N PHE A 79 -17.44 -2.95 4.43
CA PHE A 79 -17.02 -1.64 3.95
C PHE A 79 -15.51 -1.46 4.14
N LYS A 80 -14.98 -1.75 5.34
CA LYS A 80 -13.53 -1.68 5.61
C LYS A 80 -12.74 -2.62 4.68
N ARG A 81 -13.22 -3.84 4.43
CA ARG A 81 -12.58 -4.77 3.47
C ARG A 81 -12.57 -4.19 2.05
N ILE A 82 -13.70 -3.69 1.55
CA ILE A 82 -13.79 -3.06 0.22
C ILE A 82 -12.84 -1.86 0.13
N PHE A 83 -12.82 -1.01 1.16
CA PHE A 83 -11.97 0.17 1.24
C PHE A 83 -10.48 -0.17 1.18
N ILE A 84 -10.03 -1.15 1.97
CA ILE A 84 -8.62 -1.59 1.95
C ILE A 84 -8.22 -2.13 0.58
N ILE A 85 -9.04 -2.99 -0.04
CA ILE A 85 -8.76 -3.52 -1.40
C ILE A 85 -8.71 -2.37 -2.41
N TYR A 86 -9.65 -1.43 -2.34
CA TYR A 86 -9.71 -0.29 -3.24
C TYR A 86 -8.44 0.56 -3.15
N ILE A 87 -8.03 0.96 -1.95
CA ILE A 87 -6.82 1.76 -1.73
C ILE A 87 -5.57 1.00 -2.18
N GLN A 88 -5.50 -0.31 -1.97
CA GLN A 88 -4.41 -1.14 -2.49
C GLN A 88 -4.37 -1.13 -4.02
N MET A 89 -5.52 -1.32 -4.68
CA MET A 89 -5.61 -1.39 -6.13
C MET A 89 -5.40 -0.05 -6.83
N ALA A 90 -5.94 1.03 -6.27
CA ALA A 90 -5.90 2.36 -6.87
C ALA A 90 -4.57 3.06 -6.61
N PHE A 91 -3.97 2.85 -5.44
CA PHE A 91 -2.96 3.76 -4.92
C PHE A 91 -1.72 3.07 -4.35
N LEU A 92 -1.84 2.15 -3.38
CA LEU A 92 -0.68 1.63 -2.65
C LEU A 92 0.09 0.53 -3.38
N LEU A 93 -0.63 -0.44 -3.95
CA LEU A 93 -0.09 -1.65 -4.60
C LEU A 93 -0.69 -1.89 -6.00
N PRO A 94 -0.88 -0.85 -6.82
CA PRO A 94 -1.59 -0.98 -8.09
C PRO A 94 -0.86 -1.98 -8.99
N THR A 95 -1.64 -2.87 -9.57
CA THR A 95 -1.15 -3.87 -10.52
C THR A 95 -1.62 -3.51 -11.92
N THR A 96 -0.95 -4.03 -12.95
CA THR A 96 -1.39 -3.88 -14.35
C THR A 96 -2.69 -4.63 -14.64
N ILE A 97 -3.10 -5.52 -13.75
CA ILE A 97 -4.36 -6.26 -13.86
C ILE A 97 -5.45 -5.40 -13.23
N ASN A 98 -6.53 -5.16 -13.98
CA ASN A 98 -7.67 -4.35 -13.53
C ASN A 98 -8.60 -5.08 -12.55
N LYS A 99 -8.28 -6.33 -12.20
CA LYS A 99 -9.02 -7.20 -11.27
C LYS A 99 -8.28 -7.35 -9.94
N VAL A 100 -9.01 -7.60 -8.87
CA VAL A 100 -8.47 -7.95 -7.55
C VAL A 100 -7.51 -9.14 -7.69
N SER A 101 -6.30 -8.98 -7.15
CA SER A 101 -5.27 -10.01 -7.15
C SER A 101 -5.08 -10.59 -5.74
N PRO A 102 -4.46 -11.79 -5.62
CA PRO A 102 -4.21 -12.41 -4.32
C PRO A 102 -3.45 -11.52 -3.32
N VAL A 103 -2.63 -10.57 -3.80
CA VAL A 103 -1.87 -9.68 -2.90
C VAL A 103 -2.78 -8.68 -2.16
N HIS A 104 -3.91 -8.30 -2.76
CA HIS A 104 -4.91 -7.45 -2.10
C HIS A 104 -5.73 -8.26 -1.10
N LEU A 105 -6.09 -9.49 -1.48
CA LEU A 105 -6.90 -10.38 -0.65
C LEU A 105 -6.22 -10.77 0.67
N ALA A 106 -4.90 -10.90 0.70
CA ALA A 106 -4.17 -11.21 1.93
C ALA A 106 -4.47 -10.24 3.09
N SER A 107 -4.79 -8.98 2.77
CA SER A 107 -4.99 -7.92 3.76
C SER A 107 -6.37 -7.98 4.42
N ILE A 108 -7.40 -8.44 3.71
CA ILE A 108 -8.79 -8.43 4.22
C ILE A 108 -9.13 -9.59 5.16
N PHE A 109 -8.22 -10.55 5.32
CA PHE A 109 -8.36 -11.66 6.27
C PHE A 109 -7.74 -11.37 7.64
N ARG A 110 -7.10 -10.20 7.81
CA ARG A 110 -6.50 -9.73 9.07
C ARG A 110 -7.14 -8.44 9.57
N MET A 111 -8.47 -8.35 9.52
CA MET A 111 -9.18 -7.11 9.84
C MET A 111 -9.08 -6.69 11.31
N ASP A 112 -8.78 -7.62 12.20
CA ASP A 112 -8.56 -7.46 13.64
C ASP A 112 -7.36 -6.58 13.96
N ASN A 113 -6.27 -6.70 13.19
CA ASN A 113 -5.00 -6.00 13.42
C ASN A 113 -4.46 -5.34 12.14
N ILE A 114 -5.35 -5.03 11.20
CA ILE A 114 -4.96 -4.52 9.88
C ILE A 114 -4.12 -3.25 9.97
N THR A 115 -4.42 -2.36 10.92
CA THR A 115 -3.70 -1.09 11.14
C THR A 115 -2.31 -1.30 11.76
N GLU A 116 -2.09 -2.43 12.42
CA GLU A 116 -0.85 -2.77 13.11
C GLU A 116 0.15 -3.49 12.18
N CYS A 117 -0.28 -3.94 11.00
CA CYS A 117 0.60 -4.58 10.03
C CYS A 117 1.69 -3.62 9.51
N LYS A 118 2.83 -4.17 9.09
CA LYS A 118 3.99 -3.47 8.49
C LYS A 118 3.69 -2.91 7.08
N TRP A 119 2.67 -2.07 6.94
CA TRP A 119 2.27 -1.41 5.70
C TRP A 119 3.42 -0.63 5.06
N GLY A 120 4.18 0.14 5.84
CA GLY A 120 5.30 0.92 5.32
C GLY A 120 6.34 0.05 4.60
N SER A 121 6.62 -1.15 5.14
CA SER A 121 7.52 -2.11 4.49
C SER A 121 6.87 -2.75 3.26
N HIS A 122 5.58 -3.06 3.33
CA HIS A 122 4.85 -3.68 2.23
C HIS A 122 4.77 -2.76 1.00
N VAL A 123 4.38 -1.50 1.19
CA VAL A 123 4.33 -0.47 0.15
C VAL A 123 5.73 -0.20 -0.42
N LEU A 124 6.76 -0.10 0.44
CA LEU A 124 8.14 0.11 -0.03
C LEU A 124 8.62 -1.02 -0.95
N ASN A 125 8.30 -2.28 -0.62
CA ASN A 125 8.67 -3.41 -1.48
C ASN A 125 8.02 -3.32 -2.86
N PHE A 126 6.78 -2.86 -2.95
CA PHE A 126 6.09 -2.62 -4.21
C PHE A 126 6.71 -1.48 -5.02
N ILE A 127 7.06 -0.36 -4.39
CA ILE A 127 7.77 0.74 -5.03
C ILE A 127 9.11 0.27 -5.59
N ILE A 128 9.89 -0.49 -4.80
CA ILE A 128 11.18 -1.06 -5.23
C ILE A 128 10.98 -1.98 -6.44
N LYS A 129 9.99 -2.87 -6.40
CA LYS A 129 9.67 -3.76 -7.51
C LYS A 129 9.24 -2.98 -8.76
N GLY A 130 8.41 -1.95 -8.62
CA GLY A 130 7.98 -1.08 -9.71
C GLY A 130 9.15 -0.40 -10.40
N ILE A 131 10.01 0.27 -9.63
CA ILE A 131 11.21 0.96 -10.13
C ILE A 131 12.19 -0.02 -10.78
N THR A 132 12.40 -1.19 -10.16
CA THR A 132 13.30 -2.22 -10.69
C THR A 132 12.81 -2.73 -12.05
N ASN A 133 11.52 -3.04 -12.17
CA ASN A 133 10.92 -3.48 -13.43
C ASN A 133 11.00 -2.42 -14.52
N TYR A 134 10.81 -1.15 -14.17
CA TYR A 134 10.96 -0.03 -15.10
C TYR A 134 12.42 0.12 -15.58
N ARG A 135 13.39 0.13 -14.65
CA ARG A 135 14.83 0.24 -14.98
C ARG A 135 15.32 -0.92 -15.85
N LEU A 136 14.83 -2.13 -15.59
CA LEU A 136 15.12 -3.33 -16.39
C LEU A 136 14.33 -3.38 -17.72
N LYS A 137 13.57 -2.33 -18.07
CA LYS A 137 12.70 -2.26 -19.27
C LYS A 137 11.67 -3.40 -19.37
N LYS A 138 11.37 -4.08 -18.26
CA LYS A 138 10.33 -5.11 -18.17
C LYS A 138 8.93 -4.52 -18.19
N LYS A 139 8.81 -3.25 -17.77
CA LYS A 139 7.57 -2.46 -17.81
C LYS A 139 7.85 -1.06 -18.33
N LYS A 140 6.90 -0.50 -19.07
CA LYS A 140 6.98 0.88 -19.60
C LYS A 140 6.72 1.96 -18.54
N MET A 141 6.09 1.62 -17.43
CA MET A 141 5.76 2.53 -16.34
C MET A 141 5.91 1.83 -14.98
N ILE A 142 6.03 2.61 -13.90
CA ILE A 142 6.06 2.11 -12.52
C ILE A 142 4.65 1.90 -11.94
N ASP A 143 3.61 2.00 -12.78
CA ASP A 143 2.19 1.90 -12.44
C ASP A 143 1.81 2.92 -11.34
N GLY A 144 0.71 2.71 -10.61
CA GLY A 144 0.30 3.68 -9.58
C GLY A 144 1.22 3.73 -8.34
N CYS A 145 2.30 2.95 -8.27
CA CYS A 145 3.39 3.21 -7.32
C CYS A 145 4.00 4.61 -7.53
N LEU A 146 3.80 5.22 -8.72
CA LEU A 146 4.19 6.60 -8.99
C LEU A 146 3.56 7.59 -8.02
N TYR A 147 2.26 7.47 -7.71
CA TYR A 147 1.59 8.40 -6.81
C TYR A 147 2.10 8.29 -5.38
N ALA A 148 2.27 7.08 -4.87
CA ALA A 148 2.89 6.83 -3.57
C ALA A 148 4.33 7.40 -3.53
N LEU A 149 5.09 7.21 -4.60
CA LEU A 149 6.44 7.75 -4.74
C LEU A 149 6.47 9.28 -4.76
N MET A 150 5.53 9.93 -5.44
CA MET A 150 5.40 11.39 -5.50
C MET A 150 5.11 11.97 -4.12
N ILE A 151 4.19 11.38 -3.35
CA ILE A 151 3.87 11.86 -1.99
C ILE A 151 5.08 11.69 -1.08
N VAL A 152 5.76 10.55 -1.12
CA VAL A 152 6.99 10.33 -0.36
C VAL A 152 8.08 11.32 -0.79
N TYR A 153 8.23 11.59 -2.08
CA TYR A 153 9.16 12.60 -2.59
C TYR A 153 8.88 13.98 -2.02
N PHE A 154 7.64 14.48 -2.15
CA PHE A 154 7.27 15.80 -1.64
C PHE A 154 7.38 15.91 -0.12
N HIS A 155 7.03 14.85 0.60
CA HIS A 155 7.23 14.80 2.05
C HIS A 155 8.72 14.91 2.38
N LEU A 156 9.58 14.13 1.72
CA LEU A 156 11.01 14.17 1.99
C LEU A 156 11.63 15.53 1.65
N THR A 157 11.31 16.13 0.50
CA THR A 157 11.91 17.41 0.10
C THR A 157 11.46 18.58 0.96
N LYS A 158 10.18 18.64 1.39
CA LYS A 158 9.71 19.70 2.29
C LYS A 158 10.29 19.61 3.71
N HIS A 159 10.69 18.41 4.13
CA HIS A 159 11.16 18.17 5.50
C HIS A 159 12.69 17.98 5.61
N THR A 160 13.42 17.92 4.49
CA THR A 160 14.91 17.91 4.49
C THR A 160 15.50 19.27 4.78
N ASP A 161 14.87 20.35 4.33
CA ASP A 161 15.42 21.72 4.44
C ASP A 161 15.44 22.22 5.89
N LYS A 162 14.49 21.77 6.72
CA LYS A 162 14.40 22.16 8.14
C LYS A 162 15.49 21.58 9.04
N LYS A 163 16.21 20.54 8.61
CA LYS A 163 17.36 20.01 9.37
C LYS A 163 18.67 20.74 9.08
N GLY A 164 18.75 21.48 7.96
CA GLY A 164 19.90 22.33 7.65
C GLY A 164 19.90 23.64 8.43
N GLU A 165 18.72 24.24 8.64
CA GLU A 165 18.58 25.54 9.32
C GLU A 165 18.71 25.46 10.85
N ALA A 166 18.45 24.30 11.46
CA ALA A 166 18.59 24.14 12.92
C ALA A 166 20.05 24.13 13.40
N ILE A 167 21.02 23.93 12.50
CA ILE A 167 22.46 23.87 12.84
C ILE A 167 23.13 25.24 12.61
N SER A 168 22.56 26.11 11.78
CA SER A 168 23.08 27.46 11.49
C SER A 168 22.66 28.54 12.50
N GLY A 169 21.89 28.18 13.53
CA GLY A 169 21.47 29.11 14.60
C GLY A 169 22.30 29.02 15.89
N LEU A 170 23.39 28.23 15.90
CA LEU A 170 24.23 27.98 17.07
C LEU A 170 25.73 28.28 16.85
N SER A 171 26.07 29.09 15.84
CA SER A 171 27.43 29.58 15.60
C SER A 171 27.51 31.09 15.61
#